data_AF-A0A8R1XLD0-F1
#
_entry.id   AF-A0A8R1XLD0-F1
#
_cell.length_a   1.000
_cell.length_b   1.000
_cell.length_c   1.000
_cell.angle_alpha   90.00
_cell.angle_beta   90.00
_cell.angle_gamma   90.00
#
_symmetry.space_group_name_H-M   'P 1'
#
loop_
_entity.id
_entity.type
_entity.pdbx_description
1 polymer ?
#
loop_
_entity_poly.entity_id
_entity_poly.type
_entity_poly.pdbx_seq_one_letter_code
_entity_poly.pdbx_strand_id
1 'polypeptide(L)'
;MSRSESNMCAQVISPDTSSVSEGDQDNDGKRVFGSLILQSGESDGTCKCIVEENQQTWEELEKMQGEEMTPWKRLRHAFKWIAKVCFILCPPAPNLIIRKVAFHPPKHCQYYFLIGGEPNKRRQFFDAKSARESINLTICLPHLLLPEFKNSDAAVQLLRTEVHLITSSNGDTLMAVYIRCEKSCRYKKSAPYILLFAQPNSSDVGSCMLTDPNLVDIADFLQCDLMAFDYSGFGLSTGTPTEKNVYQNIDAVYQYLIKEMKAQPNEIILIGFSMGTAVAIHLASREKVAGLILIAPFTSLLRVLGRKPHSSRTCCLDQFSSIDKVSSVLCRTLICHGVEDVIVSINHSAVLQRRFPNATKPFYLDKATHQGIYSARKMWDRVQQFLFHELGCSKKWNDPVKTKRAFVNCNF
;
A
#
# COMPACT_ATOMS: atom_id res chain seq x y z
N MET A 1 25.05 25.42 -39.74
CA MET A 1 23.76 24.95 -40.29
C MET A 1 22.91 24.46 -39.13
N SER A 2 21.79 25.12 -38.88
CA SER A 2 20.79 24.75 -37.87
C SER A 2 20.08 23.45 -38.27
N ARG A 3 19.90 22.53 -37.31
CA ARG A 3 18.75 21.61 -37.29
C ARG A 3 18.24 21.50 -35.86
N SER A 4 17.09 22.15 -35.66
CA SER A 4 16.14 21.95 -34.58
C SER A 4 15.05 20.99 -35.09
N GLU A 5 14.83 19.87 -34.41
CA GLU A 5 13.64 19.01 -34.57
C GLU A 5 13.25 18.59 -33.14
N SER A 6 12.38 19.37 -32.50
CA SER A 6 10.91 19.25 -32.44
C SER A 6 10.44 18.23 -31.39
N ASN A 7 10.06 18.78 -30.23
CA ASN A 7 9.31 18.14 -29.16
C ASN A 7 7.94 17.64 -29.64
N MET A 8 7.61 16.37 -29.37
CA MET A 8 6.23 15.88 -29.41
C MET A 8 5.62 16.00 -28.01
N CYS A 9 4.67 16.94 -27.88
CA CYS A 9 3.82 17.13 -26.72
C CYS A 9 2.49 16.39 -26.97
N ALA A 10 2.14 15.41 -26.12
CA ALA A 10 0.86 14.70 -26.20
C ALA A 10 -0.20 15.47 -25.39
N GLN A 11 -1.26 15.91 -26.08
CA GLN A 11 -2.39 16.64 -25.53
C GLN A 11 -3.41 15.71 -24.86
N VAL A 12 -3.94 16.17 -23.73
CA VAL A 12 -5.00 15.56 -22.93
C VAL A 12 -6.35 16.05 -23.44
N ILE A 13 -7.27 15.12 -23.75
CA ILE A 13 -8.65 15.40 -24.19
C ILE A 13 -9.58 15.37 -22.98
N SER A 14 -10.34 16.46 -22.80
CA SER A 14 -11.36 16.68 -21.78
C SER A 14 -12.77 16.42 -22.35
N PRO A 15 -13.71 15.81 -21.61
CA PRO A 15 -15.10 15.72 -22.02
C PRO A 15 -15.95 16.81 -21.35
N ASP A 16 -16.40 17.77 -22.17
CA ASP A 16 -17.53 18.66 -21.89
C ASP A 16 -18.80 18.06 -22.51
N THR A 17 -19.86 17.92 -21.72
CA THR A 17 -21.25 18.05 -22.22
C THR A 17 -22.13 18.56 -21.09
N SER A 18 -22.43 19.86 -21.18
CA SER A 18 -23.49 20.56 -20.48
C SER A 18 -24.78 20.55 -21.31
N SER A 19 -25.88 20.91 -20.65
CA SER A 19 -27.21 21.26 -21.18
C SER A 19 -28.17 20.10 -21.48
N VAL A 20 -29.25 19.99 -20.67
CA VAL A 20 -30.64 20.18 -21.12
C VAL A 20 -31.46 20.76 -19.96
N SER A 21 -32.12 21.87 -20.28
CA SER A 21 -33.00 22.80 -19.55
C SER A 21 -34.47 22.32 -19.57
N GLU A 22 -35.24 22.54 -18.49
CA GLU A 22 -36.31 23.55 -18.30
C GLU A 22 -37.74 23.14 -18.69
N GLY A 23 -38.70 23.55 -17.81
CA GLY A 23 -40.14 23.69 -18.04
C GLY A 23 -41.01 22.47 -17.68
N ASP A 24 -42.19 22.57 -17.09
CA ASP A 24 -42.93 23.70 -16.50
C ASP A 24 -44.10 23.13 -15.66
N GLN A 25 -44.55 23.97 -14.73
CA GLN A 25 -45.84 24.05 -14.02
C GLN A 25 -46.98 23.08 -14.44
N ASP A 26 -47.68 22.45 -13.48
CA ASP A 26 -48.88 23.07 -12.87
C ASP A 26 -49.58 22.19 -11.81
N ASN A 27 -50.42 22.87 -11.03
CA ASN A 27 -51.20 22.44 -9.87
C ASN A 27 -52.18 21.28 -10.14
N ASP A 28 -52.32 20.33 -9.21
CA ASP A 28 -53.46 20.28 -8.26
C ASP A 28 -53.30 19.09 -7.29
N GLY A 29 -53.72 19.29 -6.04
CA GLY A 29 -53.55 18.33 -4.97
C GLY A 29 -54.60 17.21 -4.98
N LYS A 30 -54.16 15.96 -4.81
CA LYS A 30 -54.71 15.01 -3.81
C LYS A 30 -53.89 13.73 -3.76
N ARG A 31 -53.32 13.48 -2.57
CA ARG A 31 -52.70 12.22 -2.15
C ARG A 31 -53.78 11.15 -1.98
N VAL A 32 -53.74 10.07 -2.76
CA VAL A 32 -54.04 8.70 -2.27
C VAL A 32 -53.20 7.71 -3.08
N PHE A 33 -52.26 7.04 -2.39
CA PHE A 33 -51.48 5.91 -2.89
C PHE A 33 -52.36 4.66 -2.91
N GLY A 34 -52.52 4.01 -4.07
CA GLY A 34 -53.12 2.69 -4.13
C GLY A 34 -53.69 2.31 -5.48
N SER A 35 -52.86 1.63 -6.28
CA SER A 35 -53.24 0.63 -7.29
C SER A 35 -54.42 0.92 -8.22
N LEU A 36 -54.14 1.23 -9.48
CA LEU A 36 -54.68 0.43 -10.59
C LEU A 36 -53.91 0.73 -11.86
N ILE A 37 -53.32 -0.33 -12.42
CA ILE A 37 -52.74 -0.38 -13.76
C ILE A 37 -53.88 -0.12 -14.75
N LEU A 38 -53.83 1.03 -15.42
CA LEU A 38 -54.73 1.38 -16.50
C LEU A 38 -54.43 0.51 -17.72
N GLN A 39 -55.48 -0.19 -18.16
CA GLN A 39 -55.57 -0.87 -19.44
C GLN A 39 -55.84 0.12 -20.57
N SER A 40 -55.45 -0.33 -21.77
CA SER A 40 -55.88 0.08 -23.12
C SER A 40 -55.12 1.22 -23.79
N GLY A 41 -54.52 0.90 -24.94
CA GLY A 41 -53.96 1.87 -25.90
C GLY A 41 -52.74 1.37 -26.67
N GLU A 42 -52.96 0.44 -27.60
CA GLU A 42 -52.20 0.15 -28.83
C GLU A 42 -50.91 0.95 -29.14
N SER A 43 -49.78 0.26 -29.26
CA SER A 43 -49.01 0.12 -30.52
C SER A 43 -47.60 -0.42 -30.28
N ASP A 44 -47.34 -1.55 -30.95
CA ASP A 44 -46.14 -1.96 -31.68
C ASP A 44 -44.72 -1.65 -31.15
N GLY A 45 -43.90 -2.70 -31.08
CA GLY A 45 -42.44 -2.56 -31.08
C GLY A 45 -41.66 -3.18 -29.92
N THR A 46 -42.11 -4.28 -29.31
CA THR A 46 -41.24 -5.03 -28.37
C THR A 46 -40.23 -5.87 -29.17
N CYS A 47 -38.94 -5.53 -29.05
CA CYS A 47 -37.77 -6.24 -29.63
C CYS A 47 -37.94 -7.76 -29.50
N LYS A 48 -37.97 -8.50 -30.63
CA LYS A 48 -38.00 -9.98 -30.70
C LYS A 48 -36.93 -10.65 -29.83
N CYS A 49 -35.86 -9.92 -29.56
CA CYS A 49 -34.73 -10.20 -28.69
C CYS A 49 -35.16 -10.67 -27.28
N ILE A 50 -36.19 -10.04 -26.69
CA ILE A 50 -36.66 -10.34 -25.33
C ILE A 50 -37.59 -11.56 -25.30
N VAL A 51 -38.24 -11.88 -26.42
CA VAL A 51 -39.15 -13.03 -26.51
C VAL A 51 -38.37 -14.34 -26.67
N GLU A 52 -37.27 -14.34 -27.42
CA GLU A 52 -36.44 -15.54 -27.59
C GLU A 52 -35.72 -15.94 -26.28
N GLU A 53 -35.22 -14.97 -25.50
CA GLU A 53 -34.53 -15.26 -24.23
C GLU A 53 -35.49 -15.86 -23.18
N ASN A 54 -36.77 -15.46 -23.21
CA ASN A 54 -37.81 -16.03 -22.35
C ASN A 54 -38.30 -17.41 -22.84
N GLN A 55 -38.39 -17.68 -24.16
CA GLN A 55 -38.77 -19.00 -24.64
C GLN A 55 -37.71 -20.06 -24.35
N GLN A 56 -36.43 -19.71 -24.45
CA GLN A 56 -35.33 -20.63 -24.16
C GLN A 56 -35.34 -21.05 -22.68
N THR A 57 -35.75 -20.15 -21.77
CA THR A 57 -35.89 -20.46 -20.35
C THR A 57 -37.07 -21.40 -20.05
N TRP A 58 -38.18 -21.32 -20.80
CA TRP A 58 -39.32 -22.23 -20.60
C TRP A 58 -39.04 -23.65 -21.11
N GLU A 59 -38.36 -23.82 -22.26
CA GLU A 59 -37.95 -25.14 -22.75
C GLU A 59 -36.90 -25.80 -21.84
N GLU A 60 -35.99 -25.01 -21.25
CA GLU A 60 -35.05 -25.51 -20.24
C GLU A 60 -35.76 -25.94 -18.96
N LEU A 61 -36.80 -25.22 -18.54
CA LEU A 61 -37.63 -25.59 -17.38
C LEU A 61 -38.45 -26.86 -17.62
N GLU A 62 -38.98 -27.07 -18.83
CA GLU A 62 -39.68 -28.32 -19.19
C GLU A 62 -38.73 -29.52 -19.29
N LYS A 63 -37.53 -29.34 -19.87
CA LYS A 63 -36.49 -30.39 -19.85
C LYS A 63 -36.08 -30.76 -18.42
N MET A 64 -36.06 -29.79 -17.50
CA MET A 64 -35.82 -30.06 -16.08
C MET A 64 -36.95 -30.83 -15.39
N GLN A 65 -38.20 -30.76 -15.88
CA GLN A 65 -39.31 -31.53 -15.33
C GLN A 65 -39.31 -33.00 -15.79
N GLY A 66 -38.65 -33.33 -16.90
CA GLY A 66 -38.61 -34.69 -17.46
C GLY A 66 -37.44 -35.57 -17.00
N GLU A 67 -36.38 -35.01 -16.41
CA GLU A 67 -35.23 -35.81 -15.96
C GLU A 67 -35.47 -36.42 -14.58
N GLU A 68 -35.46 -37.75 -14.49
CA GLU A 68 -35.44 -38.46 -13.22
C GLU A 68 -34.29 -37.97 -12.32
N MET A 69 -34.67 -37.34 -11.22
CA MET A 69 -33.74 -36.67 -10.34
C MET A 69 -33.02 -37.68 -9.44
N THR A 70 -31.84 -38.12 -9.88
CA THR A 70 -30.99 -39.07 -9.14
C THR A 70 -30.67 -38.56 -7.72
N PRO A 71 -30.47 -39.44 -6.72
CA PRO A 71 -30.14 -39.05 -5.35
C PRO A 71 -28.93 -38.10 -5.27
N TRP A 72 -27.94 -38.32 -6.14
CA TRP A 72 -26.76 -37.46 -6.26
C TRP A 72 -27.07 -36.04 -6.76
N LYS A 73 -27.95 -35.90 -7.77
CA LYS A 73 -28.40 -34.59 -8.26
C LYS A 73 -29.15 -33.82 -7.16
N ARG A 74 -30.01 -34.49 -6.36
CA ARG A 74 -30.70 -33.88 -5.21
C ARG A 74 -29.72 -33.38 -4.15
N LEU A 75 -28.75 -34.22 -3.78
CA LEU A 75 -27.73 -33.86 -2.79
C LEU A 75 -26.91 -32.64 -3.25
N ARG A 76 -26.50 -32.62 -4.52
CA ARG A 76 -25.76 -31.49 -5.11
C ARG A 76 -26.59 -30.21 -5.15
N HIS A 77 -27.89 -30.30 -5.47
CA HIS A 77 -28.80 -29.16 -5.45
C HIS A 77 -29.02 -28.62 -4.04
N ALA A 78 -29.24 -29.50 -3.06
CA ALA A 78 -29.36 -29.12 -1.65
C ALA A 78 -28.10 -28.41 -1.16
N PHE A 79 -26.91 -28.95 -1.47
CA PHE A 79 -25.63 -28.32 -1.11
C PHE A 79 -25.46 -26.93 -1.75
N LYS A 80 -25.81 -26.77 -3.04
CA LYS A 80 -25.78 -25.46 -3.72
C LYS A 80 -26.75 -24.45 -3.09
N TRP A 81 -27.96 -24.90 -2.73
CA TRP A 81 -28.95 -24.05 -2.08
C TRP A 81 -28.51 -23.65 -0.67
N ILE A 82 -28.01 -24.58 0.12
CA ILE A 82 -27.43 -24.29 1.44
C ILE A 82 -26.27 -23.30 1.30
N ALA A 83 -25.36 -23.50 0.34
CA ALA A 83 -24.26 -22.56 0.10
C ALA A 83 -24.75 -21.15 -0.29
N LYS A 84 -25.80 -21.02 -1.11
CA LYS A 84 -26.42 -19.73 -1.44
C LYS A 84 -27.10 -19.07 -0.23
N VAL A 85 -27.87 -19.84 0.53
CA VAL A 85 -28.54 -19.35 1.75
C VAL A 85 -27.51 -18.94 2.80
N CYS A 86 -26.47 -19.74 3.03
CA CYS A 86 -25.35 -19.39 3.88
C CYS A 86 -24.58 -18.17 3.37
N PHE A 87 -24.42 -17.98 2.06
CA PHE A 87 -23.78 -16.77 1.53
C PHE A 87 -24.61 -15.49 1.79
N ILE A 88 -25.95 -15.59 1.75
CA ILE A 88 -26.86 -14.47 2.01
C ILE A 88 -26.99 -14.20 3.52
N LEU A 89 -27.17 -15.24 4.33
CA LEU A 89 -27.37 -15.13 5.79
C LEU A 89 -26.06 -14.99 6.57
N CYS A 90 -24.99 -15.57 6.06
CA CYS A 90 -23.63 -15.46 6.58
C CYS A 90 -22.73 -14.87 5.48
N PRO A 91 -22.94 -13.59 5.09
CA PRO A 91 -22.00 -12.91 4.20
C PRO A 91 -20.58 -13.14 4.75
N PRO A 92 -19.56 -13.30 3.88
CA PRO A 92 -18.21 -13.60 4.33
C PRO A 92 -17.85 -12.62 5.45
N ALA A 93 -17.38 -13.16 6.59
CA ALA A 93 -17.18 -12.40 7.82
C ALA A 93 -16.63 -11.00 7.47
N PRO A 94 -17.20 -9.88 7.96
CA PRO A 94 -16.87 -8.54 7.46
C PRO A 94 -15.36 -8.26 7.34
N ASN A 95 -14.57 -8.85 8.24
CA ASN A 95 -13.11 -8.84 8.19
C ASN A 95 -12.49 -9.35 6.87
N LEU A 96 -13.07 -10.36 6.21
CA LEU A 96 -12.64 -10.87 4.90
C LEU A 96 -12.92 -9.88 3.76
N ILE A 97 -14.06 -9.18 3.82
CA ILE A 97 -14.40 -8.14 2.84
C ILE A 97 -13.44 -6.96 3.01
N ILE A 98 -13.27 -6.49 4.25
CA ILE A 98 -12.37 -5.37 4.56
C ILE A 98 -10.94 -5.72 4.19
N ARG A 99 -10.49 -6.96 4.45
CA ARG A 99 -9.18 -7.45 4.01
C ARG A 99 -9.01 -7.32 2.49
N LYS A 100 -10.00 -7.70 1.69
CA LYS A 100 -9.94 -7.57 0.22
C LYS A 100 -9.91 -6.12 -0.26
N VAL A 101 -10.43 -5.19 0.52
CA VAL A 101 -10.40 -3.74 0.21
C VAL A 101 -9.10 -3.10 0.69
N ALA A 102 -8.55 -3.59 1.79
CA ALA A 102 -7.35 -3.04 2.40
C ALA A 102 -6.08 -3.48 1.68
N PHE A 103 -5.99 -4.75 1.25
CA PHE A 103 -4.76 -5.36 0.77
C PHE A 103 -4.87 -5.78 -0.70
N HIS A 104 -4.03 -5.20 -1.55
CA HIS A 104 -3.94 -5.49 -2.97
C HIS A 104 -2.51 -5.84 -3.37
N PRO A 105 -1.91 -6.90 -2.79
CA PRO A 105 -0.54 -7.28 -3.14
C PRO A 105 -0.42 -7.48 -4.65
N PRO A 106 0.70 -7.02 -5.27
CA PRO A 106 1.02 -7.39 -6.64
C PRO A 106 1.00 -8.91 -6.85
N LYS A 107 0.99 -9.35 -8.12
CA LYS A 107 1.09 -10.79 -8.39
C LYS A 107 2.39 -11.32 -7.77
N HIS A 108 2.32 -12.51 -7.19
CA HIS A 108 3.48 -13.14 -6.58
C HIS A 108 4.64 -13.24 -7.57
N CYS A 109 5.85 -12.84 -7.14
CA CYS A 109 7.06 -12.74 -7.98
C CYS A 109 6.93 -11.81 -9.20
N GLN A 110 5.97 -10.88 -9.21
CA GLN A 110 5.79 -9.95 -10.34
C GLN A 110 7.03 -9.10 -10.54
N TYR A 111 7.50 -8.40 -9.51
CA TYR A 111 8.58 -7.42 -9.66
C TYR A 111 9.97 -7.98 -9.39
N TYR A 112 10.07 -9.04 -8.58
CA TYR A 112 11.36 -9.57 -8.16
C TYR A 112 11.33 -11.04 -7.76
N PHE A 113 12.51 -11.66 -7.77
CA PHE A 113 12.78 -12.96 -7.14
C PHE A 113 14.18 -12.92 -6.50
N LEU A 114 14.55 -13.96 -5.73
CA LEU A 114 15.87 -14.04 -5.09
C LEU A 114 16.76 -15.05 -5.79
N ILE A 115 18.07 -14.77 -5.80
CA ILE A 115 19.09 -15.76 -6.15
C ILE A 115 20.07 -15.87 -4.99
N GLY A 116 20.42 -17.08 -4.58
CA GLY A 116 21.46 -17.32 -3.58
C GLY A 116 22.19 -18.64 -3.78
N GLY A 117 23.14 -18.94 -2.90
CA GLY A 117 23.98 -20.13 -2.91
C GLY A 117 25.44 -19.82 -3.22
N GLU A 118 26.23 -20.88 -3.35
CA GLU A 118 27.65 -20.79 -3.72
C GLU A 118 27.83 -20.16 -5.10
N PRO A 119 28.97 -19.47 -5.37
CA PRO A 119 29.24 -18.84 -6.67
C PRO A 119 29.05 -19.78 -7.87
N ASN A 120 29.44 -21.05 -7.74
CA ASN A 120 29.34 -22.05 -8.80
C ASN A 120 27.99 -22.80 -8.83
N LYS A 121 27.09 -22.52 -7.88
CA LYS A 121 25.82 -23.25 -7.71
C LYS A 121 24.70 -22.33 -7.18
N ARG A 122 24.44 -21.26 -7.93
CA ARG A 122 23.36 -20.32 -7.64
C ARG A 122 21.99 -20.96 -7.90
N ARG A 123 21.02 -20.70 -7.03
CA ARG A 123 19.63 -21.16 -7.10
C ARG A 123 18.69 -19.97 -7.06
N GLN A 124 17.58 -20.09 -7.76
CA GLN A 124 16.49 -19.12 -7.71
C GLN A 124 15.51 -19.51 -6.61
N PHE A 125 15.00 -18.51 -5.90
CA PHE A 125 13.99 -18.66 -4.87
C PHE A 125 12.82 -17.73 -5.17
N PHE A 126 11.63 -18.30 -5.09
CA PHE A 126 10.37 -17.63 -5.36
C PHE A 126 9.56 -17.45 -4.08
N ASP A 127 10.12 -17.74 -2.91
CA ASP A 127 9.52 -17.43 -1.62
C ASP A 127 10.62 -17.25 -0.56
N ALA A 128 10.37 -16.43 0.46
CA ALA A 128 11.34 -16.12 1.49
C ALA A 128 11.69 -17.34 2.37
N LYS A 129 10.77 -18.29 2.51
CA LYS A 129 10.96 -19.46 3.39
C LYS A 129 11.93 -20.46 2.77
N SER A 130 11.84 -20.73 1.47
CA SER A 130 12.78 -21.62 0.76
C SER A 130 14.17 -21.00 0.64
N ALA A 131 14.27 -19.67 0.61
CA ALA A 131 15.53 -18.93 0.58
C ALA A 131 16.29 -18.87 1.93
N ARG A 132 15.64 -19.25 3.04
CA ARG A 132 16.13 -18.99 4.41
C ARG A 132 17.53 -19.52 4.71
N GLU A 133 17.83 -20.74 4.25
CA GLU A 133 19.12 -21.39 4.48
C GLU A 133 20.16 -21.07 3.40
N SER A 134 19.80 -20.22 2.43
CA SER A 134 20.70 -19.83 1.36
C SER A 134 21.64 -18.72 1.85
N ILE A 135 22.90 -18.84 1.46
CA ILE A 135 23.90 -17.78 1.59
C ILE A 135 23.89 -16.86 0.37
N ASN A 136 24.55 -15.70 0.47
CA ASN A 136 24.79 -14.77 -0.64
C ASN A 136 23.52 -14.39 -1.43
N LEU A 137 22.42 -14.16 -0.72
CA LEU A 137 21.16 -13.77 -1.32
C LEU A 137 21.27 -12.41 -2.01
N THR A 138 20.75 -12.36 -3.23
CA THR A 138 20.68 -11.15 -4.06
C THR A 138 19.26 -11.01 -4.59
N ILE A 139 18.73 -9.79 -4.54
CA ILE A 139 17.45 -9.46 -5.17
C ILE A 139 17.66 -9.27 -6.67
N CYS A 140 16.78 -9.87 -7.47
CA CYS A 140 16.78 -9.74 -8.92
C CYS A 140 15.49 -9.06 -9.37
N LEU A 141 15.61 -8.01 -10.18
CA LEU A 141 14.51 -7.23 -10.74
C LEU A 141 14.45 -7.46 -12.26
N PRO A 142 13.67 -8.44 -12.76
CA PRO A 142 13.60 -8.76 -14.20
C PRO A 142 13.26 -7.56 -15.09
N HIS A 143 12.47 -6.63 -14.56
CA HIS A 143 12.02 -5.43 -15.26
C HIS A 143 13.18 -4.53 -15.69
N LEU A 144 14.31 -4.52 -14.98
CA LEU A 144 15.49 -3.75 -15.35
C LEU A 144 16.16 -4.25 -16.65
N LEU A 145 15.82 -5.46 -17.11
CA LEU A 145 16.30 -6.00 -18.39
C LEU A 145 15.43 -5.57 -19.57
N LEU A 146 14.26 -4.96 -19.31
CA LEU A 146 13.37 -4.51 -20.38
C LEU A 146 13.93 -3.24 -21.04
N PRO A 147 13.84 -3.10 -22.38
CA PRO A 147 14.35 -1.93 -23.11
C PRO A 147 13.78 -0.58 -22.63
N GLU A 148 12.59 -0.60 -22.03
CA GLU A 148 11.90 0.57 -21.48
C GLU A 148 12.58 1.13 -20.22
N PHE A 149 13.31 0.29 -19.47
CA PHE A 149 14.03 0.70 -18.26
C PHE A 149 15.43 1.22 -18.62
N LYS A 150 15.52 2.48 -19.05
CA LYS A 150 16.79 3.20 -19.26
C LYS A 150 17.37 3.77 -17.97
N ASN A 151 17.54 2.96 -16.92
CA ASN A 151 18.19 3.42 -15.69
C ASN A 151 19.58 2.80 -15.57
N SER A 152 20.59 3.47 -16.16
CA SER A 152 22.00 3.06 -16.06
C SER A 152 22.49 2.97 -14.60
N ASP A 153 21.81 3.65 -13.67
CA ASP A 153 22.17 3.65 -12.24
C ASP A 153 21.58 2.47 -11.46
N ALA A 154 20.56 1.78 -11.99
CA ALA A 154 19.89 0.70 -11.26
C ALA A 154 20.83 -0.45 -10.87
N ALA A 155 21.87 -0.71 -11.67
CA ALA A 155 22.88 -1.72 -11.36
C ALA A 155 23.73 -1.35 -10.13
N VAL A 156 24.18 -0.09 -10.02
CA VAL A 156 24.94 0.40 -8.86
C VAL A 156 24.05 0.45 -7.62
N GLN A 157 22.77 0.75 -7.80
CA GLN A 157 21.75 0.74 -6.75
C GLN A 157 21.50 -0.68 -6.21
N LEU A 158 21.42 -1.70 -7.08
CA LEU A 158 21.27 -3.10 -6.69
C LEU A 158 22.44 -3.61 -5.86
N LEU A 159 23.68 -3.19 -6.19
CA LEU A 159 24.86 -3.60 -5.43
C LEU A 159 24.76 -3.20 -3.96
N ARG A 160 24.21 -2.02 -3.64
CA ARG A 160 24.06 -1.52 -2.26
C ARG A 160 22.90 -2.12 -1.48
N THR A 161 22.18 -3.08 -2.06
CA THR A 161 20.98 -3.69 -1.48
C THR A 161 21.31 -5.05 -0.87
N GLU A 162 21.19 -5.17 0.45
CA GLU A 162 21.33 -6.44 1.19
C GLU A 162 19.96 -7.07 1.43
N VAL A 163 19.83 -8.36 1.13
CA VAL A 163 18.61 -9.13 1.41
C VAL A 163 18.65 -9.68 2.83
N HIS A 164 17.59 -9.41 3.60
CA HIS A 164 17.40 -9.94 4.94
C HIS A 164 16.10 -10.74 5.00
N LEU A 165 16.16 -11.93 5.60
CA LEU A 165 15.00 -12.78 5.82
C LEU A 165 14.67 -12.79 7.33
N ILE A 166 13.51 -12.25 7.70
CA ILE A 166 13.16 -11.95 9.10
C ILE A 166 11.96 -12.82 9.50
N THR A 167 12.01 -13.48 10.65
CA THR A 167 10.86 -14.26 11.14
C THR A 167 9.97 -13.40 12.03
N SER A 168 8.68 -13.29 11.71
CA SER A 168 7.70 -12.63 12.57
C SER A 168 7.19 -13.54 13.69
N SER A 169 6.55 -12.95 14.69
CA SER A 169 6.04 -13.66 15.87
C SER A 169 4.96 -14.71 15.58
N ASN A 170 4.31 -14.63 14.43
CA ASN A 170 3.35 -15.62 13.94
C ASN A 170 3.99 -16.72 13.07
N GLY A 171 5.32 -16.71 12.88
CA GLY A 171 6.07 -17.70 12.10
C GLY A 171 6.21 -17.40 10.61
N ASP A 172 5.66 -16.29 10.11
CA ASP A 172 5.90 -15.89 8.72
C ASP A 172 7.37 -15.52 8.52
N THR A 173 7.92 -15.83 7.35
CA THR A 173 9.25 -15.37 6.92
C THR A 173 9.06 -14.20 6.00
N LEU A 174 9.56 -13.04 6.43
CA LEU A 174 9.47 -11.76 5.75
C LEU A 174 10.70 -11.54 4.89
N MET A 175 10.48 -11.05 3.68
CA MET A 175 11.52 -10.49 2.85
C MET A 175 11.74 -9.02 3.24
N ALA A 176 12.99 -8.65 3.50
CA ALA A 176 13.40 -7.28 3.70
C ALA A 176 14.67 -6.95 2.91
N VAL A 177 14.84 -5.67 2.61
CA VAL A 177 16.06 -5.12 2.02
C VAL A 177 16.63 -4.05 2.91
N TYR A 178 17.95 -4.09 3.12
CA TYR A 178 18.73 -3.04 3.74
C TYR A 178 19.59 -2.35 2.69
N ILE A 179 19.44 -1.04 2.58
CA ILE A 179 20.11 -0.21 1.58
C ILE A 179 21.02 0.76 2.32
N ARG A 180 22.31 0.75 1.98
CA ARG A 180 23.25 1.78 2.46
C ARG A 180 23.20 3.00 1.56
N CYS A 181 23.07 4.17 2.17
CA CYS A 181 23.19 5.42 1.42
C CYS A 181 24.63 5.59 0.89
N GLU A 182 24.77 6.33 -0.20
CA GLU A 182 26.04 6.61 -0.86
C GLU A 182 27.06 7.19 0.13
N LYS A 183 26.59 8.04 1.04
CA LYS A 183 27.40 8.66 2.09
C LYS A 183 27.98 7.64 3.07
N SER A 184 27.21 6.61 3.46
CA SER A 184 27.69 5.51 4.31
C SER A 184 28.83 4.75 3.62
N CYS A 185 28.65 4.43 2.35
CA CYS A 185 29.66 3.74 1.53
C CYS A 185 30.93 4.60 1.35
N ARG A 186 30.76 5.88 0.98
CA ARG A 186 31.87 6.81 0.73
C ARG A 186 32.75 7.04 1.97
N TYR A 187 32.12 7.21 3.14
CA TYR A 187 32.84 7.44 4.41
C TYR A 187 33.15 6.16 5.18
N LYS A 188 32.78 4.98 4.65
CA LYS A 188 32.94 3.68 5.28
C LYS A 188 32.45 3.64 6.73
N LYS A 189 31.27 4.22 6.98
CA LYS A 189 30.65 4.30 8.30
C LYS A 189 29.14 4.20 8.21
N SER A 190 28.52 3.60 9.23
CA SER A 190 27.05 3.49 9.32
C SER A 190 26.40 4.87 9.37
N ALA A 191 25.30 5.06 8.64
CA ALA A 191 24.52 6.30 8.72
C ALA A 191 24.07 6.57 10.16
N PRO A 192 23.85 7.83 10.57
CA PRO A 192 23.27 8.13 11.87
C PRO A 192 21.86 7.57 12.07
N TYR A 193 21.10 7.45 10.97
CA TYR A 193 19.73 6.97 10.99
C TYR A 193 19.50 5.84 9.99
N ILE A 194 18.60 4.93 10.36
CA ILE A 194 17.96 3.96 9.46
C ILE A 194 16.51 4.41 9.28
N LEU A 195 16.10 4.54 8.03
CA LEU A 195 14.70 4.72 7.64
C LEU A 195 14.04 3.35 7.59
N LEU A 196 13.10 3.06 8.48
CA LEU A 196 12.25 1.87 8.36
C LEU A 196 11.00 2.25 7.58
N PHE A 197 10.95 1.81 6.31
CA PHE A 197 9.92 2.15 5.34
C PHE A 197 8.79 1.13 5.34
N ALA A 198 7.55 1.61 5.46
CA ALA A 198 6.30 0.87 5.35
C ALA A 198 5.52 1.37 4.12
N GLN A 199 5.38 0.48 3.14
CA GLN A 199 4.84 0.74 1.80
C GLN A 199 3.30 0.83 1.75
N PRO A 200 2.71 1.35 0.66
CA PRO A 200 1.25 1.33 0.47
C PRO A 200 0.72 -0.09 0.21
N ASN A 201 -0.60 -0.22 0.07
CA ASN A 201 -1.26 -1.52 -0.01
C ASN A 201 -1.17 -2.25 -1.34
N SER A 202 -0.68 -1.59 -2.38
CA SER A 202 -0.64 -2.08 -3.77
C SER A 202 0.79 -2.19 -4.30
N SER A 203 1.74 -2.41 -3.40
CA SER A 203 3.18 -2.43 -3.67
C SER A 203 3.88 -3.50 -2.85
N ASP A 204 4.96 -4.03 -3.39
CA ASP A 204 5.97 -4.82 -2.68
C ASP A 204 7.35 -4.13 -2.76
N VAL A 205 8.37 -4.71 -2.11
CA VAL A 205 9.76 -4.21 -2.14
C VAL A 205 10.24 -4.00 -3.57
N GLY A 206 10.02 -4.97 -4.46
CA GLY A 206 10.46 -4.88 -5.86
C GLY A 206 9.82 -3.71 -6.60
N SER A 207 8.52 -3.48 -6.44
CA SER A 207 7.86 -2.32 -7.04
C SER A 207 8.39 -1.00 -6.48
N CYS A 208 8.68 -0.90 -5.17
CA CYS A 208 9.27 0.29 -4.56
C CYS A 208 10.71 0.55 -5.04
N MET A 209 11.42 -0.49 -5.50
CA MET A 209 12.74 -0.35 -6.13
C MET A 209 12.67 0.12 -7.59
N LEU A 210 11.47 0.12 -8.19
CA LEU A 210 11.25 0.51 -9.60
C LEU A 210 10.46 1.82 -9.74
N THR A 211 9.92 2.39 -8.65
CA THR A 211 9.23 3.69 -8.63
C THR A 211 10.18 4.87 -8.66
N ASP A 212 9.68 6.08 -8.95
CA ASP A 212 10.44 7.34 -8.83
C ASP A 212 9.84 8.25 -7.73
N PRO A 213 10.61 8.58 -6.67
CA PRO A 213 11.94 8.05 -6.37
C PRO A 213 11.87 6.59 -5.93
N ASN A 214 12.95 5.84 -6.14
CA ASN A 214 13.06 4.49 -5.60
C ASN A 214 13.67 4.50 -4.18
N LEU A 215 13.69 3.34 -3.53
CA LEU A 215 14.24 3.20 -2.17
C LEU A 215 15.70 3.66 -2.03
N VAL A 216 16.51 3.50 -3.07
CA VAL A 216 17.93 3.89 -3.06
C VAL A 216 18.07 5.40 -3.24
N ASP A 217 17.30 6.00 -4.15
CA ASP A 217 17.25 7.45 -4.32
C ASP A 217 16.82 8.15 -3.02
N ILE A 218 15.85 7.57 -2.30
CA ILE A 218 15.41 8.06 -0.99
C ILE A 218 16.55 7.98 0.03
N ALA A 219 17.24 6.82 0.12
CA ALA A 219 18.36 6.63 1.05
C ALA A 219 19.49 7.64 0.80
N ASP A 220 19.84 7.86 -0.47
CA ASP A 220 20.90 8.76 -0.89
C ASP A 220 20.54 10.22 -0.66
N PHE A 221 19.36 10.63 -1.11
CA PHE A 221 18.88 12.00 -0.97
C PHE A 221 18.73 12.39 0.51
N LEU A 222 18.24 11.48 1.36
CA LEU A 222 18.07 11.72 2.79
C LEU A 222 19.33 11.42 3.62
N GLN A 223 20.41 10.92 3.00
CA GLN A 223 21.67 10.56 3.64
C GLN A 223 21.47 9.64 4.86
N CYS A 224 20.60 8.65 4.70
CA CYS A 224 20.24 7.66 5.71
C CYS A 224 20.24 6.27 5.09
N ASP A 225 20.65 5.27 5.84
CA ASP A 225 20.43 3.89 5.40
C ASP A 225 18.92 3.59 5.48
N LEU A 226 18.43 2.62 4.72
CA LEU A 226 17.00 2.32 4.60
C LEU A 226 16.74 0.82 4.74
N MET A 227 15.76 0.47 5.57
CA MET A 227 15.18 -0.87 5.68
C MET A 227 13.76 -0.84 5.13
N ALA A 228 13.49 -1.60 4.08
CA ALA A 228 12.12 -1.85 3.58
C ALA A 228 11.82 -3.34 3.68
N PHE A 229 10.54 -3.71 3.78
CA PHE A 229 10.14 -5.11 3.94
C PHE A 229 8.77 -5.37 3.32
N ASP A 230 8.53 -6.61 2.92
CA ASP A 230 7.22 -7.04 2.46
C ASP A 230 6.36 -7.55 3.61
N TYR A 231 5.12 -7.07 3.67
CA TYR A 231 4.09 -7.59 4.57
C TYR A 231 3.84 -9.08 4.33
N SER A 232 3.29 -9.78 5.33
CA SER A 232 2.88 -11.18 5.17
C SER A 232 1.97 -11.35 3.94
N GLY A 233 2.36 -12.22 3.02
CA GLY A 233 1.66 -12.47 1.75
C GLY A 233 1.84 -11.41 0.66
N PHE A 234 2.78 -10.47 0.82
CA PHE A 234 3.27 -9.57 -0.22
C PHE A 234 4.63 -10.03 -0.74
N GLY A 235 4.94 -9.74 -2.01
CA GLY A 235 6.22 -10.10 -2.63
C GLY A 235 6.56 -11.58 -2.42
N LEU A 236 7.69 -11.84 -1.75
CA LEU A 236 8.11 -13.20 -1.36
C LEU A 236 7.84 -13.55 0.10
N SER A 237 7.31 -12.62 0.91
CA SER A 237 6.96 -12.87 2.30
C SER A 237 5.84 -13.89 2.41
N THR A 238 6.00 -14.87 3.30
CA THR A 238 4.97 -15.90 3.51
C THR A 238 3.78 -15.37 4.32
N GLY A 239 2.74 -16.18 4.43
CA GLY A 239 1.60 -15.90 5.30
C GLY A 239 0.44 -15.22 4.61
N THR A 240 -0.37 -14.50 5.38
CA THR A 240 -1.59 -13.84 4.87
C THR A 240 -1.67 -12.38 5.30
N PRO A 241 -2.03 -11.45 4.40
CA PRO A 241 -2.11 -10.05 4.78
C PRO A 241 -3.36 -9.79 5.63
N THR A 242 -3.16 -9.37 6.87
CA THR A 242 -4.19 -8.94 7.82
C THR A 242 -3.64 -7.78 8.65
N GLU A 243 -4.50 -6.90 9.19
CA GLU A 243 -4.04 -5.79 10.05
C GLU A 243 -3.12 -6.29 11.18
N LYS A 244 -3.52 -7.38 11.84
CA LYS A 244 -2.73 -8.02 12.89
C LYS A 244 -1.35 -8.44 12.39
N ASN A 245 -1.27 -9.10 11.23
CA ASN A 245 -0.01 -9.60 10.71
C ASN A 245 0.90 -8.44 10.27
N VAL A 246 0.38 -7.40 9.59
CA VAL A 246 1.24 -6.27 9.17
C VAL A 246 1.80 -5.47 10.34
N TYR A 247 1.06 -5.37 11.44
CA TYR A 247 1.57 -4.84 12.71
C TYR A 247 2.65 -5.75 13.32
N GLN A 248 2.44 -7.07 13.34
CA GLN A 248 3.47 -8.02 13.76
C GLN A 248 4.71 -8.00 12.86
N ASN A 249 4.57 -7.69 11.58
CA ASN A 249 5.68 -7.64 10.63
C ASN A 249 6.59 -6.45 10.93
N ILE A 250 6.04 -5.25 11.10
CA ILE A 250 6.87 -4.08 11.44
C ILE A 250 7.50 -4.23 12.82
N ASP A 251 6.80 -4.84 13.78
CA ASP A 251 7.35 -5.16 15.10
C ASP A 251 8.56 -6.10 14.96
N ALA A 252 8.48 -7.13 14.10
CA ALA A 252 9.57 -8.06 13.84
C ALA A 252 10.78 -7.40 13.17
N VAL A 253 10.55 -6.54 12.17
CA VAL A 253 11.63 -5.82 11.48
C VAL A 253 12.32 -4.83 12.42
N TYR A 254 11.56 -4.10 13.24
CA TYR A 254 12.11 -3.24 14.28
C TYR A 254 12.97 -4.04 15.27
N GLN A 255 12.47 -5.18 15.76
CA GLN A 255 13.24 -6.02 16.68
C GLN A 255 14.51 -6.60 16.02
N TYR A 256 14.47 -6.92 14.72
CA TYR A 256 15.64 -7.34 13.95
C TYR A 256 16.69 -6.23 13.87
N LEU A 257 16.28 -4.98 13.57
CA LEU A 257 17.16 -3.82 13.58
C LEU A 257 17.87 -3.64 14.94
N ILE A 258 17.11 -3.76 16.04
CA ILE A 258 17.66 -3.60 17.39
C ILE A 258 18.58 -4.75 17.80
N LYS A 259 18.13 -6.00 17.63
CA LYS A 259 18.80 -7.19 18.19
C LYS A 259 19.90 -7.72 17.29
N GLU A 260 19.65 -7.83 16.00
CA GLU A 260 20.59 -8.42 15.05
C GLU A 260 21.52 -7.35 14.49
N MET A 261 20.94 -6.25 13.98
CA MET A 261 21.75 -5.16 13.41
C MET A 261 22.33 -4.19 14.44
N LYS A 262 22.00 -4.36 15.73
CA LYS A 262 22.50 -3.55 16.87
C LYS A 262 22.16 -2.06 16.77
N ALA A 263 21.10 -1.69 16.04
CA ALA A 263 20.58 -0.33 16.01
C ALA A 263 20.10 0.09 17.40
N GLN A 264 20.22 1.38 17.70
CA GLN A 264 19.58 1.97 18.88
C GLN A 264 18.21 2.53 18.51
N PRO A 265 17.22 2.54 19.44
CA PRO A 265 15.88 3.10 19.16
C PRO A 265 15.92 4.55 18.64
N ASN A 266 16.87 5.37 19.13
CA ASN A 266 17.07 6.76 18.72
C ASN A 266 17.84 6.92 17.38
N GLU A 267 18.08 5.82 16.66
CA GLU A 267 18.66 5.79 15.32
C GLU A 267 17.64 5.31 14.26
N ILE A 268 16.40 4.99 14.66
CA ILE A 268 15.36 4.51 13.73
C ILE A 268 14.37 5.63 13.47
N ILE A 269 14.14 5.96 12.21
CA ILE A 269 13.09 6.88 11.76
C ILE A 269 12.08 6.04 10.97
N LEU A 270 10.79 6.21 11.26
CA LEU A 270 9.75 5.50 10.54
C LEU A 270 9.24 6.36 9.39
N ILE A 271 9.08 5.75 8.21
CA ILE A 271 8.40 6.36 7.06
C ILE A 271 7.25 5.44 6.66
N GLY A 272 6.03 5.95 6.65
CA GLY A 272 4.86 5.25 6.14
C GLY A 272 4.22 5.99 4.98
N PHE A 273 3.77 5.28 3.96
CA PHE A 273 2.95 5.84 2.88
C PHE A 273 1.58 5.14 2.80
N SER A 274 0.50 5.93 2.78
CA SER A 274 -0.89 5.44 2.71
C SER A 274 -1.15 4.39 3.80
N MET A 275 -1.46 3.13 3.48
CA MET A 275 -1.60 2.04 4.46
C MET A 275 -0.40 1.91 5.41
N GLY A 276 0.82 2.11 4.89
CA GLY A 276 2.04 2.07 5.69
C GLY A 276 2.10 3.11 6.81
N THR A 277 1.33 4.20 6.73
CA THR A 277 1.22 5.19 7.83
C THR A 277 0.58 4.60 9.07
N ALA A 278 -0.48 3.79 8.92
CA ALA A 278 -1.13 3.13 10.04
C ALA A 278 -0.21 2.07 10.68
N VAL A 279 0.62 1.42 9.86
CA VAL A 279 1.64 0.45 10.32
C VAL A 279 2.76 1.18 11.09
N ALA A 280 3.25 2.30 10.57
CA ALA A 280 4.26 3.12 11.22
C ALA A 280 3.75 3.74 12.54
N ILE A 281 2.50 4.22 12.58
CA ILE A 281 1.86 4.75 13.79
C ILE A 281 1.71 3.66 14.86
N HIS A 282 1.33 2.43 14.47
CA HIS A 282 1.26 1.30 15.39
C HIS A 282 2.60 1.10 16.11
N LEU A 283 3.70 1.02 15.36
CA LEU A 283 5.03 0.86 15.95
C LEU A 283 5.41 2.07 16.83
N ALA A 284 5.25 3.29 16.30
CA ALA A 284 5.62 4.53 17.01
C ALA A 284 4.84 4.78 18.31
N SER A 285 3.65 4.18 18.45
CA SER A 285 2.81 4.27 19.65
C SER A 285 3.25 3.34 20.77
N ARG A 286 4.14 2.39 20.47
CA ARG A 286 4.57 1.31 21.37
C ARG A 286 6.07 1.34 21.63
N GLU A 287 6.85 1.74 20.64
CA GLU A 287 8.31 1.69 20.65
C GLU A 287 8.92 3.10 20.56
N LYS A 288 10.13 3.23 21.11
CA LYS A 288 10.89 4.47 20.96
C LYS A 288 11.51 4.54 19.56
N VAL A 289 11.28 5.64 18.86
CA VAL A 289 11.91 5.94 17.57
C VAL A 289 12.38 7.38 17.54
N ALA A 290 13.35 7.70 16.68
CA ALA A 290 13.91 9.04 16.54
C ALA A 290 12.92 10.04 15.91
N GLY A 291 12.04 9.57 15.04
CA GLY A 291 11.04 10.39 14.36
C GLY A 291 10.09 9.56 13.51
N LEU A 292 9.00 10.19 13.09
CA LEU A 292 7.95 9.59 12.27
C LEU A 292 7.61 10.52 11.11
N ILE A 293 7.58 9.97 9.89
CA ILE A 293 7.19 10.67 8.68
C ILE A 293 6.00 9.92 8.07
N LEU A 294 4.90 10.63 7.86
CA LEU A 294 3.66 10.08 7.37
C LEU A 294 3.30 10.72 6.04
N ILE A 295 3.22 9.93 4.98
CA ILE A 295 2.84 10.39 3.64
C ILE A 295 1.40 9.91 3.38
N ALA A 296 0.50 10.86 3.12
CA ALA A 296 -0.94 10.63 2.94
C ALA A 296 -1.60 9.76 4.03
N PRO A 297 -1.45 10.08 5.34
CA PRO A 297 -2.01 9.26 6.40
C PRO A 297 -3.53 9.37 6.52
N PHE A 298 -4.14 8.35 7.10
CA PHE A 298 -5.57 8.30 7.38
C PHE A 298 -5.91 7.92 8.83
N THR A 299 -7.10 8.32 9.27
CA THR A 299 -7.56 8.12 10.66
C THR A 299 -7.98 6.68 10.93
N SER A 300 -8.73 6.07 10.00
CA SER A 300 -9.04 4.64 9.95
C SER A 300 -9.64 4.25 8.58
N LEU A 301 -9.68 2.97 8.25
CA LEU A 301 -10.14 2.50 6.94
C LEU A 301 -11.62 2.78 6.71
N LEU A 302 -12.51 2.55 7.69
CA LEU A 302 -13.93 2.85 7.52
C LEU A 302 -14.18 4.36 7.41
N ARG A 303 -13.35 5.20 8.03
CA ARG A 303 -13.45 6.66 7.90
C ARG A 303 -13.04 7.14 6.51
N VAL A 304 -12.09 6.45 5.85
CA VAL A 304 -11.73 6.69 4.44
C VAL A 304 -12.90 6.30 3.54
N LEU A 305 -13.37 5.06 3.63
CA LEU A 305 -14.47 4.55 2.79
C LEU A 305 -15.77 5.34 2.98
N GLY A 306 -16.08 5.72 4.21
CA GLY A 306 -17.27 6.51 4.55
C GLY A 306 -17.10 8.01 4.35
N ARG A 307 -15.92 8.51 3.93
CA ARG A 307 -15.57 9.95 3.82
C ARG A 307 -15.91 10.75 5.08
N LYS A 308 -15.66 10.17 6.26
CA LYS A 308 -15.99 10.74 7.58
C LYS A 308 -14.76 10.80 8.49
N PRO A 309 -13.73 11.61 8.15
CA PRO A 309 -12.48 11.69 8.91
C PRO A 309 -12.68 12.07 10.39
N HIS A 310 -13.73 12.85 10.68
CA HIS A 310 -14.07 13.36 12.02
C HIS A 310 -15.00 12.45 12.83
N SER A 311 -15.44 11.30 12.30
CA SER A 311 -16.36 10.41 13.02
C SER A 311 -15.78 10.03 14.39
N SER A 312 -16.52 10.29 15.47
CA SER A 312 -16.10 9.95 16.84
C SER A 312 -16.24 8.45 17.14
N ARG A 313 -17.10 7.74 16.40
CA ARG A 313 -17.36 6.31 16.61
C ARG A 313 -16.34 5.48 15.82
N THR A 314 -15.56 4.66 16.54
CA THR A 314 -14.80 3.55 15.96
C THR A 314 -15.64 2.28 16.09
N CYS A 315 -16.01 1.67 14.96
CA CYS A 315 -16.72 0.40 14.94
C CYS A 315 -15.75 -0.74 15.25
N CYS A 316 -16.22 -1.85 15.84
CA CYS A 316 -15.39 -3.06 16.03
C CYS A 316 -14.93 -3.70 14.72
N LEU A 317 -15.59 -3.37 13.60
CA LEU A 317 -15.21 -3.79 12.25
C LEU A 317 -14.19 -2.84 11.60
N ASP A 318 -13.84 -1.72 12.25
CA ASP A 318 -12.87 -0.80 11.69
C ASP A 318 -11.47 -1.42 11.72
N GLN A 319 -10.67 -1.09 10.72
CA GLN A 319 -9.28 -1.53 10.61
C GLN A 319 -8.38 -0.32 10.46
N PHE A 320 -7.13 -0.47 10.87
CA PHE A 320 -6.11 0.55 10.79
C PHE A 320 -6.50 1.83 11.54
N SER A 321 -7.13 1.68 12.72
CA SER A 321 -7.53 2.81 13.55
C SER A 321 -6.31 3.51 14.14
N SER A 322 -5.70 4.40 13.35
CA SER A 322 -4.58 5.26 13.73
C SER A 322 -5.02 6.31 14.74
N ILE A 323 -6.26 6.78 14.60
CA ILE A 323 -6.87 7.83 15.44
C ILE A 323 -6.90 7.48 16.94
N ASP A 324 -6.91 6.17 17.25
CA ASP A 324 -6.92 5.63 18.61
C ASP A 324 -5.49 5.40 19.16
N LYS A 325 -4.45 5.50 18.31
CA LYS A 325 -3.04 5.23 18.67
C LYS A 325 -2.17 6.49 18.70
N VAL A 326 -2.50 7.51 17.91
CA VAL A 326 -1.64 8.70 17.69
C VAL A 326 -1.32 9.51 18.94
N SER A 327 -2.19 9.54 19.95
CA SER A 327 -1.92 10.24 21.21
C SER A 327 -0.77 9.63 22.01
N SER A 328 -0.42 8.37 21.75
CA SER A 328 0.71 7.67 22.38
C SER A 328 2.02 7.80 21.59
N VAL A 329 2.01 8.43 20.41
CA VAL A 329 3.20 8.66 19.60
C VAL A 329 3.96 9.88 20.13
N LEU A 330 5.02 9.63 20.89
CA LEU A 330 5.79 10.69 21.55
C LEU A 330 6.93 11.26 20.69
N CYS A 331 7.35 10.56 19.64
CA CYS A 331 8.41 11.05 18.76
C CYS A 331 7.95 12.23 17.91
N ARG A 332 8.90 13.04 17.44
CA ARG A 332 8.58 14.15 16.55
C ARG A 332 8.03 13.61 15.23
N THR A 333 6.89 14.16 14.80
CA THR A 333 6.13 13.62 13.66
C THR A 333 5.94 14.67 12.57
N LEU A 334 6.28 14.34 11.32
CA LEU A 334 5.96 15.10 10.12
C LEU A 334 4.84 14.43 9.34
N ILE A 335 3.81 15.20 8.98
CA ILE A 335 2.75 14.76 8.08
C ILE A 335 2.92 15.48 6.72
N CYS A 336 2.94 14.70 5.65
CA CYS A 336 2.94 15.15 4.26
C CYS A 336 1.66 14.69 3.56
N HIS A 337 0.93 15.59 2.88
CA HIS A 337 -0.32 15.22 2.18
C HIS A 337 -0.54 16.03 0.91
N GLY A 338 -1.08 15.42 -0.14
CA GLY A 338 -1.55 16.13 -1.32
C GLY A 338 -2.92 16.76 -1.10
N VAL A 339 -3.11 18.02 -1.49
CA VAL A 339 -4.40 18.73 -1.29
C VAL A 339 -5.50 18.14 -2.18
N GLU A 340 -5.17 17.64 -3.37
CA GLU A 340 -6.08 17.01 -4.33
C GLU A 340 -6.13 15.48 -4.17
N ASP A 341 -5.81 14.97 -2.98
CA ASP A 341 -5.93 13.56 -2.66
C ASP A 341 -7.41 13.13 -2.56
N VAL A 342 -7.91 12.55 -3.64
CA VAL A 342 -9.29 12.03 -3.75
C VAL A 342 -9.48 10.64 -3.12
N ILE A 343 -8.39 9.95 -2.78
CA ILE A 343 -8.41 8.61 -2.15
C ILE A 343 -8.49 8.76 -0.63
N VAL A 344 -7.57 9.53 -0.07
CA VAL A 344 -7.52 9.88 1.35
C VAL A 344 -7.58 11.40 1.47
N SER A 345 -8.73 11.95 1.81
CA SER A 345 -8.87 13.39 2.00
C SER A 345 -7.85 13.94 3.02
N ILE A 346 -7.25 15.09 2.71
CA ILE A 346 -6.37 15.86 3.61
C ILE A 346 -6.98 16.11 5.00
N ASN A 347 -8.30 16.08 5.13
CA ASN A 347 -9.01 16.19 6.40
C ASN A 347 -8.59 15.09 7.41
N HIS A 348 -8.20 13.90 6.94
CA HIS A 348 -7.65 12.88 7.84
C HIS A 348 -6.35 13.36 8.48
N SER A 349 -5.43 13.92 7.68
CA SER A 349 -4.20 14.53 8.18
C SER A 349 -4.47 15.66 9.16
N ALA A 350 -5.43 16.54 8.88
CA ALA A 350 -5.80 17.62 9.80
C ALA A 350 -6.32 17.09 11.15
N VAL A 351 -7.09 15.99 11.15
CA VAL A 351 -7.54 15.34 12.39
C VAL A 351 -6.37 14.74 13.15
N LEU A 352 -5.48 14.00 12.46
CA LEU A 352 -4.32 13.37 13.10
C LEU A 352 -3.33 14.40 13.65
N GLN A 353 -3.04 15.47 12.89
CA GLN A 353 -2.16 16.57 13.28
C GLN A 353 -2.56 17.16 14.64
N ARG A 354 -3.87 17.30 14.91
CA ARG A 354 -4.38 17.83 16.18
C ARG A 354 -4.25 16.86 17.36
N ARG A 355 -4.05 15.56 17.10
CA ARG A 355 -3.97 14.52 18.14
C ARG A 355 -2.54 14.07 18.45
N PHE A 356 -1.59 14.29 17.54
CA PHE A 356 -0.18 14.01 17.81
C PHE A 356 0.38 14.99 18.86
N PRO A 357 0.99 14.49 19.96
CA PRO A 357 1.58 15.34 21.00
C PRO A 357 2.71 16.23 20.48
N ASN A 358 3.53 15.72 19.55
CA ASN A 358 4.78 16.34 19.08
C ASN A 358 4.83 16.44 17.54
N ALA A 359 3.72 16.78 16.89
CA ALA A 359 3.72 17.01 15.45
C ALA A 359 4.37 18.35 15.10
N THR A 360 5.26 18.33 14.10
CA THR A 360 5.81 19.54 13.49
C THR A 360 4.80 20.16 12.52
N LYS A 361 5.14 21.31 11.93
CA LYS A 361 4.31 21.94 10.89
C LYS A 361 4.12 20.94 9.73
N PRO A 362 2.87 20.59 9.37
CA PRO A 362 2.61 19.66 8.29
C PRO A 362 3.00 20.27 6.94
N PHE A 363 3.20 19.41 5.96
CA PHE A 363 3.48 19.78 4.59
C PHE A 363 2.33 19.35 3.69
N TYR A 364 1.56 20.33 3.23
CA TYR A 364 0.49 20.10 2.29
C TYR A 364 0.89 20.67 0.94
N LEU A 365 0.83 19.85 -0.10
CA LEU A 365 1.22 20.24 -1.44
C LEU A 365 -0.02 20.46 -2.31
N ASP A 366 -0.20 21.71 -2.72
CA ASP A 366 -1.23 22.09 -3.68
C ASP A 366 -1.08 21.28 -4.97
N LYS A 367 -2.22 20.87 -5.55
CA LYS A 367 -2.31 20.07 -6.79
C LYS A 367 -1.74 18.65 -6.73
N ALA A 368 -1.16 18.23 -5.61
CA ALA A 368 -0.69 16.85 -5.48
C ALA A 368 -1.85 15.91 -5.13
N THR A 369 -1.92 14.79 -5.85
CA THR A 369 -2.85 13.69 -5.61
C THR A 369 -2.29 12.69 -4.58
N HIS A 370 -3.03 11.61 -4.30
CA HIS A 370 -2.59 10.53 -3.39
C HIS A 370 -1.21 9.96 -3.75
N GLN A 371 -1.00 9.68 -5.04
CA GLN A 371 0.28 9.18 -5.55
C GLN A 371 1.23 10.33 -5.86
N GLY A 372 0.71 11.45 -6.38
CA GLY A 372 1.50 12.61 -6.75
C GLY A 372 2.29 13.21 -5.58
N ILE A 373 1.80 13.12 -4.34
CA ILE A 373 2.53 13.58 -3.16
C ILE A 373 3.82 12.76 -2.91
N TYR A 374 3.82 11.46 -3.23
CA TYR A 374 4.99 10.60 -3.06
C TYR A 374 6.09 10.94 -4.06
N SER A 375 5.75 11.14 -5.34
CA SER A 375 6.74 11.49 -6.38
C SER A 375 7.11 12.98 -6.41
N ALA A 376 6.48 13.81 -5.57
CA ALA A 376 6.76 15.24 -5.57
C ALA A 376 8.10 15.60 -4.90
N ARG A 377 9.03 16.14 -5.69
CA ARG A 377 10.33 16.63 -5.19
C ARG A 377 10.22 17.55 -3.96
N LYS A 378 9.27 18.50 -3.96
CA LYS A 378 9.05 19.45 -2.85
C LYS A 378 8.70 18.74 -1.53
N MET A 379 8.01 17.60 -1.58
CA MET A 379 7.70 16.80 -0.39
C MET A 379 8.98 16.21 0.19
N TRP A 380 9.83 15.62 -0.65
CA TRP A 380 11.12 15.08 -0.22
C TRP A 380 12.08 16.15 0.27
N ASP A 381 12.12 17.34 -0.34
CA ASP A 381 12.91 18.47 0.19
C ASP A 381 12.49 18.83 1.63
N ARG A 382 11.19 18.83 1.92
CA ARG A 382 10.67 19.07 3.26
C ARG A 382 11.00 17.94 4.23
N VAL A 383 10.96 16.69 3.77
CA VAL A 383 11.42 15.53 4.55
C VAL A 383 12.90 15.68 4.86
N GLN A 384 13.75 16.02 3.90
CA GLN A 384 15.18 16.28 4.15
C GLN A 384 15.39 17.38 5.19
N GLN A 385 14.65 18.50 5.09
CA GLN A 385 14.71 19.56 6.11
C GLN A 385 14.33 19.05 7.51
N PHE A 386 13.31 18.19 7.60
CA PHE A 386 12.92 17.55 8.86
C PHE A 386 14.06 16.71 9.45
N LEU A 387 14.69 15.86 8.64
CA LEU A 387 15.81 15.04 9.11
C LEU A 387 17.03 15.90 9.49
N PHE A 388 17.40 16.86 8.65
CA PHE A 388 18.65 17.61 8.80
C PHE A 388 18.58 18.65 9.90
N HIS A 389 17.47 19.38 10.01
CA HIS A 389 17.35 20.51 10.93
C HIS A 389 16.54 20.19 12.18
N GLU A 390 15.47 19.40 12.07
CA GLU A 390 14.61 19.11 13.22
C GLU A 390 15.06 17.88 14.01
N LEU A 391 15.64 16.88 13.33
CA LEU A 391 16.23 15.70 13.97
C LEU A 391 17.77 15.79 14.10
N GLY A 392 18.41 16.76 13.43
CA GLY A 392 19.85 17.03 13.56
C GLY A 392 20.76 16.03 12.82
N CYS A 393 20.28 15.37 11.76
CA CYS A 393 21.05 14.38 11.00
C CYS A 393 22.40 14.92 10.50
N SER A 394 22.45 16.15 9.96
CA SER A 394 23.69 16.75 9.44
C SER A 394 24.77 16.89 10.51
N LYS A 395 24.38 17.26 11.74
CA LYS A 395 25.30 17.34 12.87
C LYS A 395 25.82 15.95 13.26
N LYS A 396 24.94 14.95 13.32
CA LYS A 396 25.30 13.57 13.65
C LYS A 396 26.28 12.93 12.66
N TRP A 397 26.27 13.35 11.39
CA TRP A 397 27.27 12.90 10.42
C TRP A 397 28.69 13.41 10.74
N ASN A 398 28.82 14.55 11.42
CA ASN A 398 30.11 15.15 11.80
C ASN A 398 30.56 14.74 13.22
N ASP A 399 29.63 14.28 14.06
CA ASP A 399 29.96 13.74 15.38
C ASP A 399 30.74 12.42 15.26
N PRO A 400 31.57 12.07 16.28
CA PRO A 400 32.17 10.74 16.37
C PRO A 400 31.10 9.65 16.27
N VAL A 401 31.41 8.55 15.58
CA VAL A 401 30.50 7.42 15.40
C VAL A 401 30.14 6.85 16.77
N LYS A 402 28.91 7.11 17.23
CA LYS A 402 28.35 6.58 18.49
C LYS A 402 27.48 5.35 18.29
N THR A 403 27.28 4.94 17.04
CA THR A 403 26.44 3.79 16.71
C THR A 403 27.13 2.49 17.08
N LYS A 404 26.36 1.50 17.54
CA LYS A 404 26.85 0.13 17.76
C LYS A 404 26.77 -0.73 16.50
N ARG A 405 26.20 -0.20 15.41
CA ARG A 405 26.06 -0.89 14.14
C ARG A 405 27.41 -1.00 13.46
N ALA A 406 27.89 -2.23 13.26
CA ALA A 406 29.10 -2.47 12.49
C ALA A 406 28.91 -2.02 11.04
N PHE A 407 29.87 -1.27 10.51
CA PHE A 407 29.93 -1.01 9.08
C PHE A 407 30.55 -2.24 8.41
N VAL A 408 29.78 -2.95 7.60
CA VAL A 408 30.30 -4.01 6.73
C VAL A 408 30.79 -3.33 5.46
N ASN A 409 32.09 -3.43 5.19
CA ASN A 409 32.68 -2.86 4.00
C ASN A 409 32.15 -3.61 2.78
N CYS A 410 31.34 -2.94 1.96
CA CYS A 410 30.94 -3.49 0.69
C CYS A 410 32.14 -3.35 -0.27
N ASN A 411 32.94 -4.41 -0.41
CA ASN A 411 33.79 -4.52 -1.60
C ASN A 411 32.82 -4.84 -2.75
N PHE A 412 32.43 -3.80 -3.48
CA PHE A 412 31.68 -3.97 -4.73
C PHE A 412 32.63 -4.23 -5.89
#